data_AF-A0A3Q3WPF0-F1
#
_entry.id   AF-A0A3Q3WPF0-F1
#
_cell.length_a   1.000
_cell.length_b   1.000
_cell.length_c   1.000
_cell.angle_alpha   90.00
_cell.angle_beta   90.00
_cell.angle_gamma   90.00
#
_symmetry.space_group_name_H-M   'P 1'
#
loop_
_entity.id
_entity.type
_entity.pdbx_description
1 polymer ?
#
loop_
_entity_poly.entity_id
_entity_poly.type
_entity_poly.pdbx_seq_one_letter_code
_entity_poly.pdbx_strand_id
1 'polypeptide(L)'
;MILCVRGPRALPAAPATEAPRGTRAGTVAPAPCLQSGHPLWDPTKDLRAIASNFCYLENSGWYWGAVTAAQAHAALQGASEGAFLVRDSSHPLYMLTLSVRTARGPTSIRIQYSSAQFLLDSSSPARTSLSSFPSVPSLVQYYMGPKGKAEEGEMEEEVRGGGPTKSSQQTIQGTSVVLKLKRAVYKPLGLPALQHLTRLVINRHCDRPDQLPLPRPLLRYMQDYPFKI
;
A
#
# COMPACT_ATOMS: atom_id res chain seq x y z
N MET A 1 0.94 -37.36 -3.50
CA MET A 1 -0.09 -38.26 -2.96
C MET A 1 -1.45 -37.73 -3.39
N ILE A 2 -2.01 -38.35 -4.43
CA ILE A 2 -3.31 -38.01 -5.03
C ILE A 2 -4.19 -39.21 -4.75
N LEU A 3 -5.25 -39.04 -3.95
CA LEU A 3 -6.26 -40.06 -3.70
C LEU A 3 -7.56 -39.59 -4.37
N CYS A 4 -7.77 -40.00 -5.61
CA CYS A 4 -9.08 -40.02 -6.26
C CYS A 4 -9.60 -41.45 -6.23
N VAL A 5 -10.69 -41.69 -5.51
CA VAL A 5 -11.42 -42.97 -5.54
C VAL A 5 -12.76 -42.74 -6.22
N ARG A 6 -12.99 -43.48 -7.31
CA ARG A 6 -14.27 -43.65 -8.00
C ARG A 6 -15.13 -44.64 -7.22
N GLY A 7 -16.44 -44.44 -7.17
CA GLY A 7 -17.36 -45.54 -6.90
C GLY A 7 -18.83 -45.13 -6.84
N PRO A 8 -19.76 -45.91 -7.42
CA PRO A 8 -21.03 -45.42 -7.96
C PRO A 8 -22.24 -45.75 -7.07
N ARG A 9 -23.39 -45.12 -7.32
CA ARG A 9 -24.69 -45.71 -7.02
C ARG A 9 -25.82 -45.10 -7.84
N ALA A 10 -26.53 -45.98 -8.55
CA ALA A 10 -27.77 -45.70 -9.27
C ALA A 10 -28.98 -46.25 -8.48
N LEU A 11 -30.17 -45.91 -9.00
CA LEU A 11 -31.53 -46.43 -8.79
C LEU A 11 -32.48 -45.51 -7.99
N PRO A 12 -33.82 -45.55 -8.21
CA PRO A 12 -34.60 -46.12 -9.32
C PRO A 12 -35.65 -45.14 -9.92
N ALA A 13 -36.24 -45.56 -11.05
CA ALA A 13 -37.37 -44.94 -11.73
C ALA A 13 -38.74 -45.35 -11.12
N ALA A 14 -39.75 -44.50 -11.28
CA ALA A 14 -41.17 -44.78 -11.05
C ALA A 14 -42.05 -43.88 -11.98
N PRO A 15 -43.32 -44.24 -12.25
CA PRO A 15 -43.91 -44.14 -13.59
C PRO A 15 -44.84 -42.93 -13.84
N ALA A 16 -45.21 -42.79 -15.11
CA ALA A 16 -46.16 -41.82 -15.68
C ALA A 16 -47.59 -41.96 -15.14
N THR A 17 -48.39 -40.88 -15.16
CA THR A 17 -49.79 -40.80 -15.64
C THR A 17 -50.33 -39.35 -15.57
N GLU A 18 -50.88 -38.90 -16.70
CA GLU A 18 -51.91 -37.90 -17.01
C GLU A 18 -52.14 -36.58 -16.24
N ALA A 19 -52.41 -35.54 -17.04
CA ALA A 19 -53.04 -34.27 -16.70
C ALA A 19 -54.57 -34.43 -16.50
N PRO A 20 -55.23 -33.44 -15.87
CA PRO A 20 -56.08 -32.58 -16.70
C PRO A 20 -56.11 -31.09 -16.30
N ARG A 21 -56.61 -30.31 -17.26
CA ARG A 21 -56.81 -28.85 -17.28
C ARG A 21 -57.61 -28.29 -16.09
N GLY A 22 -57.22 -27.10 -15.63
CA GLY A 22 -58.03 -26.24 -14.76
C GLY A 22 -57.41 -24.86 -14.53
N THR A 23 -58.07 -23.83 -15.06
CA THR A 23 -57.82 -22.38 -14.98
C THR A 23 -57.51 -21.82 -13.58
N ARG A 24 -56.55 -20.87 -13.47
CA ARG A 24 -56.81 -19.42 -13.25
C ARG A 24 -55.48 -18.63 -13.18
N ALA A 25 -55.47 -17.48 -13.83
CA ALA A 25 -54.38 -16.52 -13.84
C ALA A 25 -54.11 -15.94 -12.44
N GLY A 26 -52.84 -15.97 -12.03
CA GLY A 26 -52.29 -15.22 -10.92
C GLY A 26 -50.89 -14.76 -11.32
N THR A 27 -50.82 -13.61 -12.00
CA THR A 27 -49.56 -12.93 -12.31
C THR A 27 -48.95 -12.44 -10.99
N VAL A 28 -48.16 -13.28 -10.33
CA VAL A 28 -47.24 -12.82 -9.29
C VAL A 28 -46.03 -12.28 -10.03
N ALA A 29 -45.95 -10.95 -10.13
CA ALA A 29 -44.76 -10.27 -10.59
C ALA A 29 -43.56 -10.75 -9.75
N PRO A 30 -42.43 -11.13 -10.36
CA PRO A 30 -41.23 -11.37 -9.58
C PRO A 30 -40.85 -10.04 -8.94
N ALA A 31 -40.80 -10.00 -7.60
CA ALA A 31 -40.25 -8.87 -6.89
C ALA A 31 -38.88 -8.55 -7.50
N PRO A 32 -38.57 -7.29 -7.85
CA PRO A 32 -37.25 -6.94 -8.32
C PRO A 32 -36.32 -7.20 -7.14
N CYS A 33 -35.58 -8.30 -7.24
CA CYS A 33 -34.44 -8.54 -6.37
C CYS A 33 -33.61 -7.26 -6.40
N LEU A 34 -33.50 -6.60 -5.25
CA LEU A 34 -32.57 -5.52 -5.01
C LEU A 34 -31.20 -6.09 -5.32
N GLN A 35 -30.75 -5.92 -6.57
CA GLN A 35 -29.40 -6.19 -6.96
C GLN A 35 -28.57 -5.19 -6.17
N SER A 36 -28.03 -5.64 -5.04
CA SER A 36 -26.95 -4.96 -4.38
C SER A 36 -25.84 -4.88 -5.42
N GLY A 37 -25.73 -3.72 -6.06
CA GLY A 37 -24.67 -3.43 -7.01
C GLY A 37 -23.36 -3.43 -6.25
N HIS A 38 -22.79 -4.62 -6.05
CA HIS A 38 -21.35 -4.72 -5.84
C HIS A 38 -20.72 -3.99 -7.03
N PRO A 39 -19.81 -3.02 -6.80
CA PRO A 39 -19.09 -2.40 -7.88
C PRO A 39 -18.55 -3.52 -8.75
N LEU A 40 -18.98 -3.56 -10.01
CA LEU A 40 -18.54 -4.56 -10.97
C LEU A 40 -17.01 -4.49 -10.99
N TRP A 41 -16.37 -5.51 -10.42
CA TRP A 41 -14.92 -5.64 -10.46
C TRP A 41 -14.49 -5.50 -11.92
N ASP A 42 -13.64 -4.52 -12.22
CA ASP A 42 -13.10 -4.29 -13.56
C ASP A 42 -11.64 -4.76 -13.57
N PRO A 43 -11.35 -5.98 -14.08
CA PRO A 43 -9.99 -6.51 -14.10
C PRO A 43 -9.04 -5.64 -14.94
N THR A 44 -9.54 -4.96 -15.96
CA THR A 44 -8.71 -4.11 -16.83
C THR A 44 -8.19 -2.90 -16.08
N LYS A 45 -9.06 -2.28 -15.27
CA LYS A 45 -8.71 -1.17 -14.40
C LYS A 45 -7.68 -1.59 -13.36
N ASP A 46 -7.86 -2.75 -12.75
CA ASP A 46 -6.91 -3.26 -11.75
C ASP A 46 -5.54 -3.56 -12.35
N LEU A 47 -5.50 -4.28 -13.48
CA LEU A 47 -4.24 -4.57 -14.16
C LEU A 47 -3.49 -3.29 -14.54
N ARG A 48 -4.20 -2.27 -15.03
CA ARG A 48 -3.60 -0.96 -15.35
C ARG A 48 -3.05 -0.28 -14.11
N ALA A 49 -3.81 -0.24 -13.01
CA ALA A 49 -3.38 0.39 -11.77
C ALA A 49 -2.13 -0.29 -11.19
N ILE A 50 -2.11 -1.62 -11.18
CA ILE A 50 -0.96 -2.42 -10.74
C ILE A 50 0.25 -2.15 -11.63
N ALA A 51 0.09 -2.23 -12.96
CA ALA A 51 1.18 -2.03 -13.91
C ALA A 51 1.78 -0.61 -13.81
N SER A 52 0.94 0.43 -13.76
CA SER A 52 1.38 1.81 -13.56
C SER A 52 2.11 1.97 -12.23
N ASN A 53 1.58 1.39 -11.14
CA ASN A 53 2.21 1.44 -9.83
C ASN A 53 3.62 0.83 -9.83
N PHE A 54 3.80 -0.36 -10.41
CA PHE A 54 5.13 -0.98 -10.52
C PHE A 54 6.07 -0.18 -11.42
N CYS A 55 5.58 0.38 -12.53
CA CYS A 55 6.39 1.30 -13.34
C CYS A 55 6.91 2.49 -12.52
N TYR A 56 6.08 3.07 -11.66
CA TYR A 56 6.52 4.13 -10.77
C TYR A 56 7.53 3.62 -9.74
N LEU A 57 7.29 2.47 -9.10
CA LEU A 57 8.20 1.91 -8.10
C LEU A 57 9.58 1.61 -8.68
N GLU A 58 9.67 1.03 -9.87
CA GLU A 58 10.94 0.78 -10.55
C GLU A 58 11.70 2.08 -10.85
N ASN A 59 10.97 3.16 -11.16
CA ASN A 59 11.55 4.47 -11.40
C ASN A 59 11.95 5.23 -10.13
N SER A 60 11.49 4.80 -8.95
CA SER A 60 11.61 5.59 -7.72
C SER A 60 12.98 5.45 -7.05
N GLY A 61 13.67 4.33 -7.28
CA GLY A 61 14.97 4.01 -6.67
C GLY A 61 14.92 3.63 -5.18
N TRP A 62 13.81 3.87 -4.48
CA TRP A 62 13.56 3.45 -3.09
C TRP A 62 12.65 2.22 -2.98
N TYR A 63 12.27 1.65 -4.11
CA TYR A 63 11.76 0.29 -4.21
C TYR A 63 12.90 -0.72 -4.32
N TRP A 64 12.93 -1.68 -3.39
CA TRP A 64 14.02 -2.65 -3.26
C TRP A 64 13.69 -4.00 -3.89
N GLY A 65 12.47 -4.20 -4.39
CA GLY A 65 12.03 -5.47 -4.97
C GLY A 65 12.00 -6.61 -3.95
N ALA A 66 12.41 -7.80 -4.39
CA ALA A 66 12.36 -9.05 -3.65
C ALA A 66 13.44 -9.19 -2.55
N VAL A 67 13.51 -8.20 -1.65
CA VAL A 67 14.34 -8.27 -0.44
C VAL A 67 13.54 -8.80 0.74
N THR A 68 14.21 -9.56 1.61
CA THR A 68 13.59 -10.10 2.83
C THR A 68 13.33 -9.00 3.86
N ALA A 69 12.42 -9.26 4.80
CA ALA A 69 12.19 -8.37 5.94
C ALA A 69 13.49 -8.12 6.74
N ALA A 70 14.31 -9.16 6.93
CA ALA A 70 15.57 -9.06 7.65
C ALA A 70 16.58 -8.14 6.94
N GLN A 71 16.72 -8.26 5.62
CA GLN A 71 17.59 -7.37 4.83
C GLN A 71 17.12 -5.92 4.87
N ALA A 72 15.82 -5.68 4.76
CA ALA A 72 15.25 -4.34 4.88
C ALA A 72 15.45 -3.74 6.28
N HIS A 73 15.27 -4.53 7.33
CA HIS A 73 15.51 -4.11 8.70
C HIS A 73 16.99 -3.80 8.95
N ALA A 74 17.90 -4.63 8.46
CA ALA A 74 19.34 -4.39 8.55
C ALA A 74 19.73 -3.07 7.88
N ALA A 75 19.20 -2.79 6.68
CA ALA A 75 19.43 -1.53 5.98
C ALA A 75 18.91 -0.29 6.74
N LEU A 76 17.85 -0.46 7.53
CA LEU A 76 17.22 0.62 8.31
C LEU A 76 17.76 0.76 9.74
N GLN A 77 18.52 -0.21 10.24
CA GLN A 77 18.97 -0.26 11.64
C GLN A 77 19.79 0.97 12.02
N GLY A 78 20.72 1.38 11.15
CA GLY A 78 21.56 2.58 11.30
C GLY A 78 21.00 3.85 10.66
N ALA A 79 19.79 3.80 10.09
CA ALA A 79 19.19 4.97 9.46
C ALA A 79 18.52 5.89 10.49
N SER A 80 18.32 7.15 10.10
CA SER A 80 17.56 8.12 10.90
C SER A 80 16.10 7.70 11.06
N GLU A 81 15.44 8.15 12.12
CA GLU A 81 13.99 7.97 12.27
C GLU A 81 13.23 8.54 11.06
N GLY A 82 12.18 7.82 10.63
CA GLY A 82 11.40 8.12 9.44
C GLY A 82 12.08 7.71 8.12
N ALA A 83 13.28 7.12 8.15
CA ALA A 83 13.86 6.49 6.96
C ALA A 83 13.03 5.28 6.54
N PHE A 84 12.79 5.09 5.25
CA PHE A 84 11.93 4.01 4.77
C PHE A 84 12.36 3.47 3.40
N LEU A 85 11.86 2.29 3.07
CA LEU A 85 11.94 1.68 1.74
C LEU A 85 10.67 0.83 1.48
N VAL A 86 10.35 0.59 0.22
CA VAL A 86 9.28 -0.34 -0.19
C VAL A 86 9.90 -1.59 -0.78
N ARG A 87 9.32 -2.75 -0.50
CA ARG A 87 9.77 -4.05 -0.99
C ARG A 87 8.58 -4.96 -1.29
N ASP A 88 8.85 -6.09 -1.93
CA ASP A 88 7.87 -7.17 -2.07
C ASP A 88 7.47 -7.71 -0.70
N SER A 89 6.19 -8.05 -0.55
CA SER A 89 5.73 -8.75 0.64
C SER A 89 6.12 -10.23 0.57
N SER A 90 6.51 -10.79 1.71
CA SER A 90 6.64 -12.23 1.87
C SER A 90 5.31 -12.91 2.23
N HIS A 91 4.23 -12.12 2.40
CA HIS A 91 2.91 -12.65 2.75
C HIS A 91 2.09 -12.90 1.48
N PRO A 92 1.45 -14.08 1.31
CA PRO A 92 0.79 -14.47 0.06
C PRO A 92 -0.38 -13.56 -0.35
N LEU A 93 -1.00 -12.87 0.62
CA LEU A 93 -2.13 -11.97 0.38
C LEU A 93 -1.75 -10.51 0.07
N TYR A 94 -0.45 -10.18 0.05
CA TYR A 94 0.01 -8.80 -0.14
C TYR A 94 1.10 -8.75 -1.20
N MET A 95 1.05 -7.76 -2.09
CA MET A 95 2.10 -7.57 -3.08
C MET A 95 3.30 -6.83 -2.48
N LEU A 96 3.04 -5.80 -1.69
CA LEU A 96 4.05 -4.83 -1.27
C LEU A 96 4.06 -4.63 0.26
N THR A 97 5.21 -4.19 0.77
CA THR A 97 5.42 -3.89 2.19
C THR A 97 6.31 -2.66 2.32
N LEU A 98 5.88 -1.72 3.17
CA LEU A 98 6.64 -0.55 3.60
C LEU A 98 7.47 -0.92 4.82
N SER A 99 8.79 -0.83 4.72
CA SER A 99 9.69 -0.95 5.87
C SER A 99 10.18 0.43 6.29
N VAL A 100 10.06 0.77 7.58
CA VAL A 100 10.34 2.11 8.10
C VAL A 100 11.08 2.03 9.43
N ARG A 101 12.04 2.94 9.64
CA ARG A 101 12.72 3.16 10.93
C ARG A 101 11.85 4.06 11.81
N THR A 102 11.29 3.51 12.86
CA THR A 102 10.57 4.25 13.93
C THR A 102 11.52 4.49 15.10
N ALA A 103 11.19 5.32 16.10
CA ALA A 103 12.00 5.44 17.33
C ALA A 103 12.37 4.09 17.97
N ARG A 104 11.46 3.11 17.94
CA ARG A 104 11.62 1.76 18.54
C ARG A 104 12.44 0.78 17.71
N GLY A 105 12.77 1.13 16.46
CA GLY A 105 13.49 0.28 15.54
C GLY A 105 12.82 0.18 14.17
N PRO A 106 13.43 -0.57 13.23
CA PRO A 106 12.80 -0.92 11.96
C PRO A 106 11.52 -1.74 12.17
N THR A 107 10.45 -1.38 11.47
CA THR A 107 9.19 -2.14 11.41
C THR A 107 8.73 -2.30 9.97
N SER A 108 7.80 -3.22 9.72
CA SER A 108 7.20 -3.45 8.42
C SER A 108 5.68 -3.31 8.49
N ILE A 109 5.10 -2.58 7.55
CA ILE A 109 3.66 -2.35 7.39
C ILE A 109 3.27 -2.86 6.01
N ARG A 110 2.27 -3.74 5.94
CA ARG A 110 1.80 -4.28 4.65
C ARG A 110 0.97 -3.23 3.91
N ILE A 111 1.00 -3.29 2.58
CA ILE A 111 0.20 -2.41 1.73
C ILE A 111 -0.93 -3.25 1.12
N GLN A 112 -2.16 -2.98 1.54
CA GLN A 112 -3.36 -3.58 0.98
C GLN A 112 -3.65 -2.99 -0.39
N TYR A 113 -4.24 -3.82 -1.27
CA TYR A 113 -4.74 -3.41 -2.57
C TYR A 113 -6.19 -3.87 -2.73
N SER A 114 -7.08 -2.95 -3.10
CA SER A 114 -8.47 -3.26 -3.41
C SER A 114 -9.05 -2.20 -4.35
N SER A 115 -9.82 -2.63 -5.35
CA SER A 115 -10.57 -1.73 -6.24
C SER A 115 -9.71 -0.63 -6.88
N ALA A 116 -8.53 -1.00 -7.43
CA ALA A 116 -7.55 -0.08 -7.99
C ALA A 116 -7.01 0.99 -7.02
N GLN A 117 -6.99 0.71 -5.71
CA GLN A 117 -6.44 1.59 -4.68
C GLN A 117 -5.50 0.84 -3.73
N PHE A 118 -4.53 1.57 -3.19
CA PHE A 118 -3.53 1.13 -2.22
C PHE A 118 -3.77 1.81 -0.87
N LEU A 119 -3.64 1.06 0.23
CA LEU A 119 -3.75 1.60 1.59
C LEU A 119 -2.87 0.82 2.55
N LEU A 120 -2.51 1.43 3.68
CA LEU A 120 -1.69 0.76 4.70
C LEU A 120 -2.54 -0.19 5.54
N ASP A 121 -2.02 -1.38 5.82
CA ASP A 121 -2.65 -2.33 6.74
C ASP A 121 -2.53 -1.81 8.18
N SER A 122 -3.66 -1.45 8.81
CA SER A 122 -3.69 -1.08 10.24
C SER A 122 -4.19 -2.26 11.06
N SER A 123 -3.41 -2.63 12.07
CA SER A 123 -3.83 -3.57 13.12
C SER A 123 -4.63 -2.91 14.25
N SER A 124 -4.80 -1.58 14.24
CA SER A 124 -5.55 -0.84 15.26
C SER A 124 -6.87 -0.33 14.70
N PRO A 125 -8.03 -0.83 15.18
CA PRO A 125 -9.36 -0.33 14.80
C PRO A 125 -9.71 1.00 15.49
N ALA A 126 -8.91 1.42 16.48
CA ALA A 126 -9.14 2.66 17.22
C ALA A 126 -8.40 3.82 16.54
N ARG A 127 -9.16 4.58 15.74
CA ARG A 127 -8.80 5.85 15.11
C ARG A 127 -7.87 5.75 13.89
N THR A 128 -8.48 5.80 12.71
CA THR A 128 -8.25 6.80 11.65
C THR A 128 -8.71 6.18 10.33
N SER A 129 -9.52 6.91 9.57
CA SER A 129 -9.81 6.59 8.17
C SER A 129 -8.48 6.58 7.42
N LEU A 130 -7.85 5.41 7.28
CA LEU A 130 -6.67 5.27 6.44
C LEU A 130 -7.07 5.69 5.03
N SER A 131 -6.30 6.63 4.47
CA SER A 131 -6.56 7.10 3.14
C SER A 131 -6.18 6.01 2.13
N SER A 132 -7.00 5.87 1.11
CA SER A 132 -6.70 5.03 -0.05
C SER A 132 -6.12 5.89 -1.16
N PHE A 133 -5.22 5.32 -1.95
CA PHE A 133 -4.43 6.06 -2.94
C PHE A 133 -4.38 5.32 -4.27
N PRO A 134 -4.31 6.02 -5.41
CA PRO A 134 -4.20 5.38 -6.72
C PRO A 134 -2.85 4.69 -6.94
N SER A 135 -1.82 5.03 -6.16
CA SER A 135 -0.47 4.45 -6.25
C SER A 135 0.29 4.51 -4.92
N VAL A 136 1.29 3.66 -4.76
CA VAL A 136 2.17 3.64 -3.60
C VAL A 136 3.01 4.91 -3.47
N PRO A 137 3.59 5.50 -4.53
CA PRO A 137 4.26 6.80 -4.41
C PRO A 137 3.35 7.92 -3.90
N SER A 138 2.07 7.96 -4.33
CA SER A 138 1.11 8.93 -3.77
C SER A 138 0.79 8.69 -2.30
N LEU A 139 0.67 7.41 -1.90
CA LEU A 139 0.51 7.02 -0.50
C LEU A 139 1.70 7.51 0.34
N VAL A 140 2.92 7.20 -0.12
CA VAL A 140 4.15 7.58 0.57
C VAL A 140 4.26 9.10 0.69
N GLN A 141 4.03 9.83 -0.41
CA GLN A 141 4.08 11.30 -0.42
C GLN A 141 3.08 11.92 0.56
N TYR A 142 1.89 11.34 0.70
CA TYR A 142 0.92 11.78 1.70
C TYR A 142 1.43 11.60 3.14
N TYR A 143 1.94 10.42 3.48
CA TYR A 143 2.45 10.13 4.83
C TYR A 143 3.80 10.79 5.16
N MET A 144 4.49 11.33 4.16
CA MET A 144 5.62 12.23 4.40
C MET A 144 5.20 13.63 4.84
N GLY A 145 3.99 14.05 4.45
CA GLY A 145 3.48 15.38 4.71
C GLY A 145 4.30 16.50 4.04
N PRO A 146 3.89 17.76 4.21
CA PRO A 146 4.70 18.90 3.84
C PRO A 146 6.01 18.89 4.63
N LYS A 147 7.15 19.12 3.98
CA LYS A 147 8.42 19.34 4.69
C LYS A 147 8.31 20.65 5.49
N GLY A 148 7.90 20.55 6.74
CA GLY A 148 7.93 21.66 7.69
C GLY A 148 9.38 22.08 7.96
N LYS A 149 9.63 23.39 7.91
CA LYS A 149 10.88 24.08 8.28
C LYS A 149 11.19 23.88 9.77
N ALA A 150 11.59 22.69 10.20
CA ALA A 150 11.72 22.40 11.63
C ALA A 150 12.84 21.39 11.95
N GLU A 151 14.06 21.56 11.42
CA GLU A 151 15.28 20.95 11.99
C GLU A 151 16.49 21.88 11.68
N GLU A 152 16.48 23.10 12.24
CA GLU A 152 17.68 23.92 12.43
C GLU A 152 17.73 24.38 13.89
N GLY A 153 18.77 23.96 14.61
CA GLY A 153 19.15 24.47 15.92
C GLY A 153 18.56 23.69 17.10
N GLU A 154 19.38 22.91 17.78
CA GLU A 154 19.51 22.91 19.25
C GLU A 154 20.69 22.01 19.63
N MET A 155 21.82 22.68 19.81
CA MET A 155 23.01 22.20 20.49
C MET A 155 22.86 22.65 21.94
N GLU A 156 22.71 21.72 22.88
CA GLU A 156 22.79 22.04 24.31
C GLU A 156 23.67 21.02 25.02
N GLU A 157 24.78 21.52 25.55
CA GLU A 157 25.46 20.97 26.72
C GLU A 157 24.66 21.29 27.99
N GLU A 158 24.50 20.34 28.91
CA GLU A 158 25.14 20.37 30.25
C GLU A 158 24.52 19.35 31.24
N VAL A 159 25.42 18.60 31.88
CA VAL A 159 25.56 18.39 33.34
C VAL A 159 24.38 17.84 34.18
N ARG A 160 24.51 16.55 34.51
CA ARG A 160 24.57 15.93 35.87
C ARG A 160 23.41 16.16 36.87
N GLY A 161 22.71 15.08 37.24
CA GLY A 161 22.06 14.98 38.57
C GLY A 161 21.07 13.82 38.80
N GLY A 162 21.54 12.77 39.48
CA GLY A 162 20.85 11.94 40.51
C GLY A 162 19.43 11.37 40.30
N GLY A 163 19.29 10.04 40.27
CA GLY A 163 18.01 9.30 40.47
C GLY A 163 17.65 9.12 41.96
N PRO A 164 16.89 8.07 42.39
CA PRO A 164 16.00 7.15 41.67
C PRO A 164 14.60 7.02 42.35
N THR A 165 13.61 6.35 41.72
CA THR A 165 12.60 5.55 42.46
C THR A 165 11.76 4.67 41.53
N LYS A 166 11.34 3.53 42.09
CA LYS A 166 10.87 2.30 41.46
C LYS A 166 9.36 2.33 41.19
N SER A 167 8.92 1.71 40.09
CA SER A 167 7.79 0.76 40.06
C SER A 167 7.62 0.21 38.64
N SER A 168 8.22 -0.95 38.38
CA SER A 168 8.01 -1.71 37.14
C SER A 168 6.70 -2.49 37.26
N GLN A 169 5.57 -1.83 37.02
CA GLN A 169 4.35 -2.50 36.61
C GLN A 169 4.27 -2.39 35.08
N GLN A 170 4.57 -3.51 34.42
CA GLN A 170 4.36 -3.72 32.99
C GLN A 170 2.89 -3.50 32.67
N THR A 171 2.57 -2.28 32.26
CA THR A 171 1.36 -2.02 31.50
C THR A 171 1.78 -2.00 30.04
N ILE A 172 1.30 -2.99 29.27
CA ILE A 172 1.32 -2.96 27.81
C ILE A 172 0.38 -1.82 27.41
N GLN A 173 0.87 -0.58 27.48
CA GLN A 173 0.17 0.56 26.94
C GLN A 173 0.45 0.57 25.45
N GLY A 174 -0.61 0.31 24.67
CA GLY A 174 -0.63 0.42 23.22
C GLY A 174 -0.16 1.81 22.81
N THR A 175 1.14 1.93 22.60
CA THR A 175 1.81 3.14 22.12
C THR A 175 1.46 3.23 20.65
N SER A 176 0.47 4.07 20.33
CA SER A 176 0.15 4.41 18.94
C SER A 176 1.38 5.05 18.32
N VAL A 177 2.14 4.28 17.54
CA VAL A 177 3.28 4.78 16.79
C VAL A 177 2.70 5.54 15.59
N VAL A 178 2.74 6.86 15.64
CA VAL A 178 2.36 7.70 14.49
C VAL A 178 3.35 7.40 13.37
N LEU A 179 2.86 6.87 12.25
CA LEU A 179 3.68 6.64 11.08
C LEU A 179 4.12 7.98 10.48
N LYS A 180 5.41 8.33 10.63
CA LYS A 180 6.01 9.50 9.99
C LYS A 180 7.09 9.05 9.02
N LEU A 181 6.89 9.33 7.74
CA LEU A 181 7.91 9.10 6.70
C LEU A 181 8.71 10.38 6.50
N LYS A 182 10.04 10.30 6.50
CA LYS A 182 10.92 11.47 6.34
C LYS A 182 11.85 11.35 5.14
N ARG A 183 12.45 10.16 4.92
CA ARG A 183 13.49 9.97 3.90
C ARG A 183 13.43 8.59 3.26
N ALA A 184 13.40 8.55 1.93
CA ALA A 184 13.56 7.32 1.17
C ALA A 184 15.01 6.80 1.25
N VAL A 185 15.18 5.51 1.47
CA VAL A 185 16.47 4.81 1.39
C VAL A 185 16.58 4.19 0.00
N TYR A 186 17.53 4.71 -0.78
CA TYR A 186 17.77 4.23 -2.14
C TYR A 186 18.51 2.90 -2.14
N LYS A 187 18.23 2.08 -3.14
CA LYS A 187 18.92 0.81 -3.35
C LYS A 187 20.43 1.07 -3.58
N PRO A 188 21.36 0.37 -2.91
CA PRO A 188 22.81 0.65 -2.97
C PRO A 188 23.45 0.66 -4.37
N LEU A 189 22.85 -0.05 -5.33
CA LEU A 189 23.30 -0.13 -6.74
C LEU A 189 22.32 0.51 -7.72
N GLY A 190 21.28 1.18 -7.21
CA GLY A 190 20.21 1.80 -8.00
C GLY A 190 20.19 3.31 -7.79
N LEU A 191 21.34 3.97 -8.02
CA LEU A 191 21.37 5.44 -7.99
C LEU A 191 20.48 5.99 -9.10
N PRO A 192 19.55 6.90 -8.80
CA PRO A 192 18.70 7.47 -9.84
C PRO A 192 19.56 8.22 -10.87
N ALA A 193 19.24 8.05 -12.15
CA ALA A 193 19.87 8.83 -13.21
C ALA A 193 19.71 10.33 -12.93
N LEU A 194 20.67 11.15 -13.37
CA LEU A 194 20.59 12.61 -13.23
C LEU A 194 19.26 13.16 -13.77
N GLN A 195 18.78 12.61 -14.89
CA GLN A 195 17.48 12.95 -15.47
C GLN A 195 16.32 12.76 -14.49
N HIS A 196 16.32 11.67 -13.71
CA HIS A 196 15.29 11.40 -12.70
C HIS A 196 15.41 12.38 -11.53
N LEU A 197 16.63 12.64 -11.06
CA LEU A 197 16.88 13.61 -9.99
C LEU A 197 16.39 15.00 -10.40
N THR A 198 16.68 15.43 -11.64
CA THR A 198 16.15 16.67 -12.21
C THR A 198 14.64 16.66 -12.24
N ARG A 199 14.00 15.55 -12.67
CA ARG A 199 12.54 15.39 -12.62
C ARG A 199 11.97 15.58 -11.22
N LEU A 200 12.58 14.97 -10.19
CA LEU A 200 12.14 15.15 -8.80
C LEU A 200 12.28 16.60 -8.33
N VAL A 201 13.37 17.28 -8.70
CA VAL A 201 13.59 18.70 -8.36
C VAL A 201 12.52 19.58 -9.02
N ILE A 202 12.21 19.35 -10.30
CA ILE A 202 11.16 20.07 -11.01
C ILE A 202 9.79 19.83 -10.34
N ASN A 203 9.42 18.56 -10.11
CA ASN A 203 8.13 18.21 -9.50
C ASN A 203 7.94 18.83 -8.12
N ARG A 204 9.02 19.06 -7.35
CA ARG A 204 8.95 19.72 -6.04
C ARG A 204 8.59 21.21 -6.13
N HIS A 205 8.98 21.88 -7.21
CA HIS A 205 8.83 23.33 -7.38
C HIS A 205 7.77 23.71 -8.42
N CYS A 206 7.20 22.73 -9.13
CA CYS A 206 6.19 22.94 -10.15
C CYS A 206 5.02 21.99 -9.94
N ASP A 207 3.82 22.54 -9.72
CA ASP A 207 2.61 21.73 -9.58
C ASP A 207 1.98 21.36 -10.95
N ARG A 208 2.44 21.98 -12.04
CA ARG A 208 1.96 21.76 -13.42
C ARG A 208 3.11 21.54 -14.41
N PRO A 209 3.83 20.41 -14.31
CA PRO A 209 4.99 20.14 -15.17
C PRO A 209 4.63 20.04 -16.67
N ASP A 210 3.36 19.82 -17.00
CA ASP A 210 2.80 19.80 -18.36
C ASP A 210 2.87 21.16 -19.08
N GLN A 211 3.02 22.25 -18.34
CA GLN A 211 3.03 23.62 -18.87
C GLN A 211 4.44 24.20 -19.03
N LEU A 212 5.47 23.44 -18.67
CA LEU A 212 6.85 23.89 -18.81
C LEU A 212 7.21 24.05 -20.30
N PRO A 213 8.08 25.03 -20.64
CA PRO A 213 8.55 25.23 -22.01
C PRO A 213 9.58 24.16 -22.41
N LEU A 214 9.18 22.88 -22.34
CA LEU A 214 10.01 21.72 -22.63
C LEU A 214 9.53 21.01 -23.91
N PRO A 215 10.44 20.39 -24.67
CA PRO A 215 10.08 19.50 -25.77
C PRO A 215 9.14 18.37 -25.33
N ARG A 216 8.22 17.94 -26.23
CA ARG A 216 7.23 16.88 -25.96
C ARG A 216 7.80 15.60 -25.32
N PRO A 217 8.98 15.06 -25.71
CA PRO A 217 9.56 13.90 -25.06
C PRO A 217 9.86 14.12 -23.58
N LEU A 218 10.31 15.33 -23.20
CA LEU A 218 10.58 15.67 -21.81
C LEU A 218 9.30 15.89 -21.01
N LEU A 219 8.26 16.48 -21.62
CA LEU A 219 6.93 16.57 -20.98
C LEU A 219 6.35 15.17 -20.69
N ARG A 220 6.49 14.22 -21.63
CA ARG A 220 6.09 12.82 -21.39
C ARG A 220 6.90 12.20 -20.26
N TYR A 221 8.23 12.37 -20.27
CA TYR A 221 9.09 11.89 -19.19
C TYR A 221 8.70 12.44 -17.80
N MET A 222 8.19 13.67 -17.75
CA MET A 222 7.67 14.27 -16.53
C MET A 222 6.36 13.61 -16.08
N GLN A 223 5.46 13.31 -17.02
CA GLN A 223 4.19 12.64 -16.77
C GLN A 223 4.35 11.17 -16.36
N ASP A 224 5.42 10.50 -16.83
CA ASP A 224 5.71 9.10 -16.48
C ASP A 224 6.06 8.92 -14.99
N TYR A 225 6.30 10.01 -14.24
CA TYR A 225 6.47 9.96 -12.79
C TYR A 225 6.13 11.33 -12.16
N PRO A 226 4.85 11.57 -11.82
CA PRO A 226 4.36 12.86 -11.35
C PRO A 226 4.50 13.05 -9.82
N PHE A 227 5.55 12.47 -9.20
CA PHE A 227 5.74 12.50 -7.75
C PHE A 227 6.96 13.33 -7.35
N LYS A 228 6.94 13.83 -6.11
CA LYS A 228 7.99 14.68 -5.51
C LYS A 228 9.07 13.86 -4.79
N ILE A 229 8.86 12.56 -4.65
CA ILE A 229 9.74 11.59 -3.97
C ILE A 229 10.31 10.58 -4.94
#